data_AF-A0A520C508-F1
#
_entry.id   AF-A0A520C508-F1
#
_cell.length_a   1.000
_cell.length_b   1.000
_cell.length_c   1.000
_cell.angle_alpha   90.00
_cell.angle_beta   90.00
_cell.angle_gamma   90.00
#
_symmetry.space_group_name_H-M   'P 1'
#
loop_
_entity.id
_entity.type
_entity.pdbx_description
1 polymer ?
#
loop_
_entity_poly.entity_id
_entity_poly.type
_entity_poly.pdbx_seq_one_letter_code
_entity_poly.pdbx_strand_id
1 'polypeptide(L)'
;MTPAPRSDAGFTLIELILVIVITAALAVFALPKVVDTTLWRLRSFGDDLMARHQAMLRLALQQRRPIVATITGTGVSWAYASGATLGSLPCPATESPCIAEGGSRSVTFNSGNGGAVNTSTAANLTVTVAYGGYSQAYAIQTDTGLIHPLP
;
A
#
# COMPACT_ATOMS: atom_id res chain seq x y z
N MET A 1 -17.07 63.34 16.49
CA MET A 1 -17.02 62.17 15.58
C MET A 1 -17.42 60.96 16.40
N THR A 2 -18.71 60.64 16.43
CA THR A 2 -19.26 59.49 17.18
C THR A 2 -19.18 58.23 16.31
N PRO A 3 -18.69 57.09 16.82
CA PRO A 3 -18.60 55.87 16.03
C PRO A 3 -20.01 55.35 15.72
N ALA A 4 -20.24 54.91 14.48
CA ALA A 4 -21.49 54.26 14.10
C ALA A 4 -21.62 52.92 14.88
N PRO A 5 -22.82 52.58 15.38
CA PRO A 5 -23.03 51.31 16.05
C PRO A 5 -22.79 50.17 15.07
N ARG A 6 -21.94 49.22 15.45
CA ARG A 6 -21.80 47.95 14.71
C ARG A 6 -23.09 47.17 14.94
N SER A 7 -23.84 46.88 13.88
CA SER A 7 -24.93 45.93 13.94
C SER A 7 -24.34 44.54 14.13
N ASP A 8 -24.30 44.05 15.36
CA ASP A 8 -24.18 42.62 15.61
C ASP A 8 -25.49 41.97 15.13
N ALA A 9 -25.52 41.61 13.84
CA ALA A 9 -26.59 40.80 13.28
C ALA A 9 -26.43 39.39 13.85
N GLY A 10 -27.18 39.08 14.91
CA GLY A 10 -27.26 37.72 15.45
C GLY A 10 -27.88 36.75 14.44
N PHE A 11 -27.57 35.47 14.60
CA PHE A 11 -28.15 34.40 13.77
C PHE A 11 -29.63 34.21 14.13
N THR A 12 -30.51 34.19 13.14
CA THR A 12 -31.93 33.89 13.41
C THR A 12 -32.13 32.39 13.65
N LEU A 13 -33.18 32.01 14.40
CA LEU A 13 -33.49 30.59 14.65
C LEU A 13 -33.74 29.83 13.33
N ILE A 14 -34.43 30.46 12.37
CA ILE A 14 -34.71 29.83 11.08
C ILE A 14 -33.43 29.65 10.24
N GLU A 15 -32.51 30.61 10.31
CA GLU A 15 -31.20 30.52 9.66
C GLU A 15 -30.36 29.39 10.26
N LEU A 16 -30.40 29.21 11.61
CA LEU A 16 -29.74 28.09 12.29
C LEU A 16 -30.26 26.76 11.79
N ILE A 17 -31.58 26.61 11.71
CA ILE A 17 -32.21 25.39 11.21
C ILE A 17 -31.78 25.14 9.77
N LEU A 18 -31.78 26.17 8.91
CA LEU A 18 -31.37 26.02 7.52
C LEU A 18 -29.91 25.58 7.39
N VAL A 19 -28.98 26.17 8.16
CA VAL A 19 -27.57 25.76 8.16
C VAL A 19 -27.41 24.32 8.65
N ILE A 20 -28.11 23.92 9.70
CA ILE A 20 -28.07 22.53 10.20
C ILE A 20 -28.59 21.56 9.13
N VAL A 21 -29.70 21.90 8.45
CA VAL A 21 -30.27 21.05 7.40
C VAL A 21 -29.32 20.93 6.20
N ILE A 22 -28.72 22.04 5.76
CA ILE A 22 -27.76 22.01 4.64
C ILE A 22 -26.50 21.23 5.01
N THR A 23 -25.95 21.45 6.21
CA THR A 23 -24.75 20.72 6.67
C THR A 23 -25.03 19.24 6.84
N ALA A 24 -26.20 18.85 7.37
CA ALA A 24 -26.62 17.46 7.46
C ALA A 24 -26.74 16.83 6.06
N ALA A 25 -27.37 17.52 5.11
CA ALA A 25 -27.48 17.04 3.73
C ALA A 25 -26.11 16.84 3.08
N LEU A 26 -25.18 17.80 3.24
CA LEU A 26 -23.81 17.69 2.74
C LEU A 26 -23.03 16.55 3.41
N ALA A 27 -23.21 16.35 4.71
CA ALA A 27 -22.53 15.31 5.47
C ALA A 27 -22.85 13.90 4.95
N VAL A 28 -24.09 13.64 4.52
CA VAL A 28 -24.49 12.32 3.96
C VAL A 28 -23.64 11.94 2.73
N PHE A 29 -23.27 12.91 1.90
CA PHE A 29 -22.48 12.64 0.69
C PHE A 29 -20.97 12.79 0.91
N ALA A 30 -20.55 13.74 1.76
CA ALA A 30 -19.14 14.03 2.00
C ALA A 30 -18.48 13.03 2.96
N LEU A 31 -19.17 12.61 4.04
CA LEU A 31 -18.60 11.75 5.07
C LEU A 31 -18.11 10.41 4.53
N PRO A 32 -18.86 9.67 3.67
CA PRO A 32 -18.39 8.40 3.10
C PRO A 32 -17.08 8.52 2.33
N LYS A 33 -16.85 9.66 1.65
CA LYS A 33 -15.61 9.92 0.90
C LYS A 33 -14.43 10.24 1.80
N VAL A 34 -14.66 10.90 2.94
CA VAL A 34 -13.61 11.25 3.91
C VAL A 34 -13.13 10.03 4.69
N VAL A 35 -14.02 9.06 4.96
CA VAL A 35 -13.67 7.82 5.67
C VAL A 35 -13.09 6.74 4.75
N ASP A 36 -13.07 6.96 3.43
CA ASP A 36 -12.43 6.05 2.48
C ASP A 36 -10.89 6.12 2.64
N THR A 37 -10.37 5.19 3.43
CA THR A 37 -8.93 5.06 3.71
C THR A 37 -8.25 4.02 2.83
N THR A 38 -8.94 3.46 1.84
CA THR A 38 -8.44 2.37 1.00
C THR A 38 -7.14 2.77 0.28
N LEU A 39 -7.11 3.95 -0.33
CA LEU A 39 -5.93 4.48 -1.02
C LEU A 39 -4.72 4.62 -0.07
N TRP A 40 -4.95 5.11 1.14
CA TRP A 40 -3.88 5.26 2.15
C TRP A 40 -3.32 3.91 2.57
N ARG A 41 -4.18 2.91 2.80
CA ARG A 41 -3.78 1.56 3.16
C ARG A 41 -3.01 0.85 2.05
N LEU A 42 -3.41 1.06 0.79
CA LEU A 42 -2.73 0.47 -0.36
C LEU A 42 -1.37 1.12 -0.62
N ARG A 43 -1.25 2.44 -0.40
CA ARG A 43 0.04 3.13 -0.42
C ARG A 43 0.95 2.66 0.70
N SER A 44 0.46 2.61 1.94
CA SER A 44 1.26 2.12 3.07
C SER A 44 1.67 0.66 2.90
N PHE A 45 0.80 -0.18 2.32
CA PHE A 45 1.14 -1.55 1.96
C PHE A 45 2.29 -1.59 0.94
N GLY A 46 2.27 -0.72 -0.07
CA GLY A 46 3.35 -0.58 -1.04
C GLY A 46 4.68 -0.17 -0.42
N ASP A 47 4.66 0.80 0.50
CA ASP A 47 5.84 1.23 1.23
C ASP A 47 6.39 0.11 2.14
N ASP A 48 5.52 -0.59 2.86
CA ASP A 48 5.87 -1.75 3.68
C ASP A 48 6.45 -2.89 2.84
N LEU A 49 5.85 -3.15 1.67
CA LEU A 49 6.33 -4.15 0.70
C LEU A 49 7.78 -3.83 0.32
N MET A 50 8.06 -2.60 -0.10
CA MET A 50 9.41 -2.17 -0.49
C MET A 50 10.41 -2.26 0.67
N ALA A 51 10.03 -1.72 1.83
CA ALA A 51 10.90 -1.68 3.01
C ALA A 51 11.25 -3.10 3.48
N ARG A 52 10.28 -4.02 3.53
CA ARG A 52 10.51 -5.42 3.94
C ARG A 52 11.35 -6.18 2.92
N HIS A 53 11.12 -5.98 1.62
CA HIS A 53 11.96 -6.60 0.58
C HIS A 53 13.42 -6.18 0.73
N GLN A 54 13.69 -4.88 0.90
CA GLN A 54 15.05 -4.38 1.12
C GLN A 54 15.67 -4.91 2.41
N ALA A 55 14.88 -5.01 3.50
CA ALA A 55 15.35 -5.60 4.75
C ALA A 55 15.72 -7.08 4.59
N MET A 56 14.92 -7.87 3.86
CA MET A 56 15.18 -9.28 3.60
C MET A 56 16.42 -9.47 2.71
N LEU A 57 16.63 -8.60 1.71
CA LEU A 57 17.85 -8.61 0.91
C LEU A 57 19.09 -8.39 1.81
N ARG A 58 19.07 -7.38 2.68
CA ARG A 58 20.17 -7.13 3.63
C ARG A 58 20.38 -8.32 4.57
N LEU A 59 19.31 -8.93 5.07
CA LEU A 59 19.37 -10.11 5.93
C LEU A 59 19.99 -11.32 5.22
N ALA A 60 19.61 -11.58 3.97
CA ALA A 60 20.15 -12.65 3.14
C ALA A 60 21.66 -12.48 2.91
N LEU A 61 22.11 -11.24 2.68
CA LEU A 61 23.52 -10.90 2.52
C LEU A 61 24.31 -11.06 3.83
N GLN A 62 23.77 -10.58 4.95
CA GLN A 62 24.41 -10.66 6.27
C GLN A 62 24.58 -12.11 6.74
N GLN A 63 23.53 -12.92 6.61
CA GLN A 63 23.57 -14.31 7.05
C GLN A 63 24.17 -15.27 6.02
N ARG A 64 24.38 -14.79 4.78
CA ARG A 64 24.70 -15.62 3.60
C ARG A 64 23.75 -16.80 3.43
N ARG A 65 22.47 -16.59 3.74
CA ARG A 65 21.43 -17.61 3.65
C ARG A 65 20.35 -17.16 2.66
N PRO A 66 19.94 -18.01 1.72
CA PRO A 66 18.94 -17.63 0.74
C PRO A 66 17.56 -17.46 1.39
N ILE A 67 16.88 -16.37 1.05
CA ILE A 67 15.52 -16.04 1.48
C ILE A 67 14.62 -16.02 0.26
N VAL A 68 13.51 -16.74 0.30
CA VAL A 68 12.50 -16.80 -0.75
C VAL A 68 11.32 -15.93 -0.34
N ALA A 69 11.03 -14.91 -1.14
CA ALA A 69 9.76 -14.20 -1.11
C ALA A 69 8.75 -14.96 -1.97
N THR A 70 7.58 -15.27 -1.42
CA THR A 70 6.44 -15.83 -2.15
C THR A 70 5.35 -14.78 -2.23
N ILE A 71 4.97 -14.40 -3.44
CA ILE A 71 4.00 -13.36 -3.74
C ILE A 71 2.74 -14.02 -4.28
N THR A 72 1.60 -13.70 -3.70
CA THR A 72 0.28 -14.17 -4.11
C THR A 72 -0.67 -12.98 -4.23
N GLY A 73 -1.88 -13.18 -4.76
CA GLY A 73 -2.89 -12.11 -4.79
C GLY A 73 -3.30 -11.60 -3.39
N THR A 74 -3.04 -12.37 -2.33
CA THR A 74 -3.42 -12.08 -0.94
C THR A 74 -2.28 -11.52 -0.09
N GLY A 75 -1.08 -11.36 -0.63
CA GLY A 75 0.05 -10.77 0.07
C GLY A 75 1.40 -11.39 -0.28
N VAL A 76 2.38 -11.15 0.58
CA VAL A 76 3.75 -11.66 0.41
C VAL A 76 4.22 -12.35 1.68
N SER A 77 4.92 -13.47 1.56
CA SER A 77 5.61 -14.13 2.66
C SER A 77 7.10 -14.28 2.37
N TRP A 78 7.92 -14.25 3.41
CA TRP A 78 9.36 -14.49 3.33
C TRP A 78 9.72 -15.66 4.22
N ALA A 79 10.54 -16.56 3.70
CA ALA A 79 11.09 -17.69 4.43
C ALA A 79 12.52 -17.96 3.97
N TYR A 80 13.35 -18.56 4.81
CA TYR A 80 14.59 -19.15 4.32
C TYR A 80 14.26 -20.26 3.31
N ALA A 81 15.17 -20.52 2.35
CA ALA A 81 15.00 -21.65 1.43
C ALA A 81 14.89 -23.00 2.17
N SER A 82 15.38 -23.09 3.41
CA SER A 82 15.22 -24.24 4.29
C SER A 82 13.83 -24.37 4.93
N GLY A 83 12.89 -23.47 4.63
CA GLY A 83 11.48 -23.53 5.04
C GLY A 83 11.10 -22.75 6.30
N ALA A 84 12.05 -22.16 7.03
CA ALA A 84 11.74 -21.37 8.22
C ALA A 84 11.21 -19.98 7.86
N THR A 85 9.98 -19.67 8.29
CA THR A 85 9.30 -18.38 8.02
C THR A 85 9.96 -17.22 8.75
N LEU A 86 10.18 -16.13 8.01
CA LEU A 86 10.75 -14.88 8.51
C LEU A 86 9.68 -13.82 8.78
N GLY A 87 8.62 -13.83 7.99
CA GLY A 87 7.49 -12.93 8.17
C GLY A 87 6.53 -12.98 6.99
N SER A 88 5.40 -12.31 7.14
CA SER A 88 4.41 -12.13 6.08
C SER A 88 3.85 -10.72 6.11
N LEU A 89 3.44 -10.25 4.94
CA LEU A 89 2.73 -9.01 4.70
C LEU A 89 1.43 -9.39 4.00
N PRO A 90 0.34 -9.62 4.74
CA PRO A 90 -0.97 -9.86 4.14
C PRO A 90 -1.50 -8.59 3.50
N CYS A 91 -2.34 -8.75 2.47
CA CYS A 91 -3.14 -7.65 1.95
C CYS A 91 -4.00 -7.05 3.07
N PRO A 92 -4.29 -5.74 3.02
CA PRO A 92 -5.28 -5.12 3.89
C PRO A 92 -6.63 -5.88 3.80
N ALA A 93 -7.26 -6.11 4.96
CA ALA A 93 -8.32 -7.12 5.10
C ALA A 93 -9.56 -6.87 4.23
N THR A 94 -9.87 -5.61 3.91
CA THR A 94 -11.03 -5.23 3.09
C THR A 94 -10.67 -5.15 1.60
N GLU A 95 -9.37 -5.14 1.30
CA GLU A 95 -8.79 -4.83 0.00
C GLU A 95 -8.11 -6.06 -0.64
N SER A 96 -8.39 -7.27 -0.13
CA SER A 96 -7.87 -8.53 -0.67
C SER A 96 -8.77 -9.08 -1.79
N PRO A 97 -8.21 -9.55 -2.92
CA PRO A 97 -6.80 -9.50 -3.31
C PRO A 97 -6.33 -8.08 -3.64
N CYS A 98 -5.17 -7.69 -3.10
CA CYS A 98 -4.57 -6.36 -3.30
C CYS A 98 -3.39 -6.39 -4.27
N ILE A 99 -2.99 -7.57 -4.73
CA ILE A 99 -1.93 -7.75 -5.73
C ILE A 99 -2.54 -8.41 -6.96
N ALA A 100 -2.42 -7.76 -8.12
CA ALA A 100 -2.96 -8.21 -9.40
C ALA A 100 -2.03 -9.24 -10.08
N GLU A 101 -1.78 -10.35 -9.39
CA GLU A 101 -1.00 -11.48 -9.92
C GLU A 101 -1.92 -12.62 -10.36
N GLY A 102 -1.69 -13.18 -11.56
CA GLY A 102 -2.43 -14.33 -12.07
C GLY A 102 -2.10 -15.67 -11.39
N GLY A 103 -1.15 -15.69 -10.46
CA GLY A 103 -0.70 -16.89 -9.75
C GLY A 103 0.41 -16.60 -8.74
N SER A 104 0.83 -17.63 -7.99
CA SER A 104 1.95 -17.51 -7.04
C SER A 104 3.28 -17.32 -7.79
N ARG A 105 4.06 -16.34 -7.35
CA ARG A 105 5.39 -16.02 -7.91
C ARG A 105 6.41 -16.01 -6.79
N SER A 106 7.67 -16.30 -7.08
CA SER A 106 8.72 -16.28 -6.05
C SER A 106 10.00 -15.60 -6.50
N VAL A 107 10.61 -14.88 -5.56
CA VAL A 107 11.90 -14.20 -5.71
C VAL A 107 12.85 -14.75 -4.65
N THR A 108 14.02 -15.23 -5.05
CA THR A 108 15.04 -15.71 -4.10
C THR A 108 16.16 -14.70 -3.96
N PHE A 109 16.37 -14.16 -2.77
CA PHE A 109 17.53 -13.34 -2.43
C PHE A 109 18.67 -14.24 -1.96
N ASN A 110 19.87 -14.10 -2.54
CA ASN A 110 21.05 -14.89 -2.17
C ASN A 110 22.30 -14.02 -1.95
N SER A 111 23.36 -14.62 -1.41
CA SER A 111 24.63 -13.94 -1.11
C SER A 111 25.45 -13.54 -2.33
N GLY A 112 25.12 -14.05 -3.52
CA GLY A 112 25.69 -13.63 -4.79
C GLY A 112 25.07 -12.33 -5.32
N ASN A 113 24.21 -11.68 -4.53
CA ASN A 113 23.42 -10.50 -4.89
C ASN A 113 22.41 -10.74 -6.02
N GLY A 114 22.23 -11.98 -6.46
CA GLY A 114 21.27 -12.37 -7.50
C GLY A 114 19.89 -12.65 -6.91
N GLY A 115 18.88 -11.98 -7.44
CA GLY A 115 17.48 -12.29 -7.22
C GLY A 115 17.02 -13.38 -8.19
N ALA A 116 17.32 -14.65 -7.93
CA ALA A 116 16.80 -15.73 -8.79
C ALA A 116 15.27 -15.78 -8.62
N VAL A 117 14.55 -15.15 -9.54
CA VAL A 117 13.10 -15.20 -9.60
C VAL A 117 12.75 -16.51 -10.31
N ASN A 118 12.25 -17.50 -9.57
CA ASN A 118 11.98 -18.84 -10.13
C ASN A 118 10.90 -18.80 -11.24
N THR A 119 10.13 -17.71 -11.32
CA THR A 119 9.12 -17.47 -12.36
C THR A 119 9.51 -16.39 -13.36
N SER A 120 10.74 -15.87 -13.34
CA SER A 120 11.19 -14.88 -14.32
C SER A 120 11.88 -15.55 -15.49
N THR A 121 11.48 -15.18 -16.69
CA THR A 121 12.14 -15.49 -17.96
C THR A 121 13.40 -14.63 -18.17
N ALA A 122 14.21 -14.42 -17.13
CA ALA A 122 15.36 -13.50 -17.10
C ALA A 122 15.03 -12.00 -17.31
N ALA A 123 13.84 -11.56 -16.88
CA ALA A 123 13.38 -10.17 -16.90
C ALA A 123 12.92 -9.70 -15.51
N ASN A 124 13.00 -8.39 -15.23
CA ASN A 124 12.51 -7.83 -13.96
C ASN A 124 11.08 -8.31 -13.65
N LEU A 125 10.85 -8.76 -12.42
CA LEU A 125 9.53 -9.17 -11.97
C LEU A 125 8.70 -7.94 -11.61
N THR A 126 7.62 -7.70 -12.34
CA THR A 126 6.64 -6.68 -11.98
C THR A 126 5.60 -7.27 -11.03
N VAL A 127 5.43 -6.61 -9.88
CA VAL A 127 4.39 -6.88 -8.88
C VAL A 127 3.43 -5.70 -8.87
N THR A 128 2.15 -5.93 -9.16
CA THR A 128 1.18 -4.82 -9.25
C THR A 128 0.25 -4.81 -8.05
N VAL A 129 0.33 -3.78 -7.22
CA VAL A 129 -0.62 -3.55 -6.11
C VAL A 129 -1.82 -2.79 -6.65
N ALA A 130 -2.97 -3.45 -6.75
CA ALA A 130 -4.17 -2.84 -7.30
C ALA A 130 -5.43 -3.30 -6.56
N TYR A 131 -6.34 -2.36 -6.31
CA TYR A 131 -7.67 -2.60 -5.77
C TYR A 131 -8.59 -1.43 -6.11
N GLY A 132 -9.79 -1.72 -6.62
CA GLY A 132 -10.71 -0.69 -7.08
C GLY A 132 -10.10 0.19 -8.17
N GLY A 133 -10.07 1.51 -7.93
CA GLY A 133 -9.46 2.49 -8.86
C GLY A 133 -7.97 2.76 -8.61
N TYR A 134 -7.35 2.15 -7.61
CA TYR A 134 -5.92 2.30 -7.31
C TYR A 134 -5.12 1.19 -8.02
N SER A 135 -4.01 1.56 -8.65
CA SER A 135 -3.04 0.65 -9.23
C SER A 135 -1.65 1.26 -9.13
N GLN A 136 -0.70 0.52 -8.54
CA GLN A 136 0.70 0.89 -8.48
C GLN A 136 1.58 -0.33 -8.74
N ALA A 137 2.50 -0.23 -9.69
CA ALA A 137 3.39 -1.32 -10.04
C ALA A 137 4.77 -1.14 -9.40
N TYR A 138 5.38 -2.26 -9.01
CA TYR A 138 6.73 -2.33 -8.46
C TYR A 138 7.56 -3.30 -9.29
N ALA A 139 8.76 -2.90 -9.68
CA ALA A 139 9.69 -3.77 -10.37
C ALA A 139 10.74 -4.30 -9.39
N ILE A 140 10.92 -5.62 -9.39
CA ILE A 140 11.97 -6.33 -8.68
C ILE A 140 13.00 -6.76 -9.71
N GLN A 141 14.21 -6.21 -9.61
CA GLN A 141 15.31 -6.55 -10.52
C GLN A 141 15.79 -7.98 -10.29
N THR A 142 15.95 -8.76 -11.36
CA THR A 142 16.43 -10.15 -11.28
C THR A 142 17.89 -10.22 -10.86
N ASP A 143 18.71 -9.27 -11.29
CA ASP A 143 20.16 -9.36 -11.08
C ASP A 143 20.59 -8.90 -9.69
N THR A 144 19.81 -8.01 -9.07
CA THR A 144 20.16 -7.36 -7.79
C THR A 144 19.16 -7.63 -6.67
N GLY A 145 17.95 -8.10 -7.00
CA GLY A 145 16.83 -8.20 -6.05
C GLY A 145 16.28 -6.84 -5.59
N LEU A 146 16.72 -5.71 -6.19
CA LEU A 146 16.25 -4.38 -5.82
C LEU A 146 14.79 -4.19 -6.24
N ILE A 147 13.97 -3.76 -5.29
CA ILE A 147 12.57 -3.35 -5.52
C ILE A 147 12.47 -1.82 -5.65
N HIS A 148 11.69 -1.35 -6.61
CA HIS A 148 11.39 0.07 -6.82
C HIS A 148 10.00 0.26 -7.45
N PRO A 149 9.34 1.40 -7.23
CA PRO A 149 8.08 1.71 -7.89
C PRO A 149 8.30 2.03 -9.37
N LEU A 150 7.35 1.66 -10.21
CA LEU A 150 7.26 2.08 -11.60
C LEU A 150 6.41 3.38 -11.70
N PRO A 151 6.70 4.24 -12.69
CA PRO A 151 5.96 5.48 -12.92
C PRO A 151 4.55 5.25 -13.48
#